data_AF-A0A7C4N8Z8-F1
#
_entry.id   AF-A0A7C4N8Z8-F1
#
_cell.length_a   1.000
_cell.length_b   1.000
_cell.length_c   1.000
_cell.angle_alpha   90.00
_cell.angle_beta   90.00
_cell.angle_gamma   90.00
#
_symmetry.space_group_name_H-M   'P 1'
#
loop_
_entity.id
_entity.type
_entity.pdbx_description
1 polymer ?
#
loop_
_entity_poly.entity_id
_entity_poly.type
_entity_poly.pdbx_seq_one_letter_code
_entity_poly.pdbx_strand_id
1 'polypeptide(L)'
;MEQTVKHYRWMTTLGLVLILAAACTAAPQPAATSAPTGVPRFEATDCWFNEPPGEEVECGWLIVPEDHANPDGPTIKLAVARFKSDSANPAPEPIVYLEGGPGGSPLRSLVGQFGVLFGPLLKNNDLILFDQRGTGYSQPVLDCPEYNQLVLDTLDQYLSIKEAEEVSNAALLKCRDRLIKDGVNLAVYNSAQNAADIEALRQALNLSQINLYGISYGTRLALTMMRDFPQGIRSVTLDSVLPPQEDLYATTVTNGARALNALFDACAADAACNAAYPNLRQTFFDLKQRLDDAPVTFPVTVPDGSKQDMLLNGDSLVGLVFQGMYATSLLPAVPRLIV
;
A
#
# COMPACT_ATOMS: atom_id res chain seq x y z
N MET A 1 -27.74 -24.88 19.09
CA MET A 1 -27.66 -25.65 20.35
C MET A 1 -26.57 -25.01 21.19
N GLU A 2 -26.84 -23.89 21.84
CA GLU A 2 -27.50 -23.76 23.17
C GLU A 2 -26.69 -24.34 24.35
N GLN A 3 -26.26 -23.38 25.18
CA GLN A 3 -26.28 -23.36 26.65
C GLN A 3 -25.30 -24.24 27.45
N THR A 4 -24.27 -23.57 27.97
CA THR A 4 -24.01 -23.32 29.41
C THR A 4 -24.79 -24.16 30.44
N VAL A 5 -24.12 -24.63 31.51
CA VAL A 5 -24.47 -24.43 32.96
C VAL A 5 -23.96 -25.56 33.90
N LYS A 6 -23.03 -25.17 34.79
CA LYS A 6 -22.97 -25.35 36.27
C LYS A 6 -22.69 -26.71 36.96
N HIS A 7 -21.69 -26.58 37.86
CA HIS A 7 -21.67 -26.92 39.30
C HIS A 7 -21.25 -28.33 39.72
N TYR A 8 -20.10 -28.41 40.38
CA TYR A 8 -19.94 -29.25 41.58
C TYR A 8 -19.45 -28.38 42.74
N ARG A 9 -19.97 -28.69 43.92
CA ARG A 9 -19.92 -27.91 45.15
C ARG A 9 -19.39 -28.86 46.24
N TRP A 10 -18.78 -28.27 47.28
CA TRP A 10 -18.45 -28.82 48.60
C TRP A 10 -17.18 -29.67 48.74
N MET A 11 -16.21 -29.15 49.50
CA MET A 11 -15.94 -29.67 50.85
C MET A 11 -15.20 -28.61 51.68
N THR A 12 -15.82 -28.28 52.81
CA THR A 12 -15.32 -27.44 53.89
C THR A 12 -14.29 -28.20 54.72
N THR A 13 -13.17 -27.55 55.04
CA THR A 13 -12.37 -27.87 56.23
C THR A 13 -11.80 -26.58 56.80
N LEU A 14 -12.29 -26.22 57.99
CA LEU A 14 -11.71 -25.19 58.84
C LEU A 14 -10.37 -25.70 59.39
N GLY A 15 -9.32 -24.88 59.26
CA GLY A 15 -8.07 -25.01 60.00
C GLY A 15 -7.67 -23.64 60.54
N LEU A 16 -7.75 -23.46 61.86
CA LEU A 16 -7.17 -22.32 62.57
C LEU A 16 -5.65 -22.35 62.42
N VAL A 17 -5.04 -21.26 61.92
CA VAL A 17 -3.60 -21.01 62.11
C VAL A 17 -3.37 -19.54 62.49
N LEU A 18 -2.55 -19.41 63.54
CA LEU A 18 -2.08 -18.24 64.27
C LEU A 18 -1.82 -16.96 63.45
N ILE A 19 -2.29 -15.84 64.01
CA ILE A 19 -1.87 -14.48 63.65
C ILE A 19 -0.46 -14.24 64.24
N LEU A 20 0.56 -14.30 63.40
CA LEU A 20 1.86 -13.68 63.66
C LEU A 20 1.91 -12.34 62.90
N ALA A 21 1.95 -11.25 63.65
CA ALA A 21 2.24 -9.92 63.10
C ALA A 21 3.71 -9.86 62.67
N ALA A 22 3.97 -10.15 61.40
CA ALA A 22 5.25 -9.87 60.76
C ALA A 22 5.16 -8.50 60.07
N ALA A 23 6.01 -7.56 60.50
CA ALA A 23 6.19 -6.29 59.84
C ALA A 23 6.74 -6.55 58.43
N CYS A 24 5.91 -6.37 57.40
CA CYS A 24 6.35 -6.35 56.02
C CYS A 24 7.15 -5.06 55.76
N THR A 25 8.47 -5.17 55.78
CA THR A 25 9.33 -4.24 55.05
C THR A 25 9.04 -4.43 53.57
N ALA A 26 8.30 -3.50 52.96
CA ALA A 26 8.05 -3.49 51.53
C ALA A 26 9.38 -3.42 50.77
N ALA A 27 9.68 -4.46 49.99
CA ALA A 27 10.76 -4.41 49.01
C ALA A 27 10.41 -3.32 47.96
N PRO A 28 11.40 -2.53 47.48
CA PRO A 28 11.15 -1.57 46.41
C PRO A 28 10.65 -2.33 45.18
N GLN A 29 9.42 -2.05 44.79
CA GLN A 29 8.86 -2.52 43.54
C GLN A 29 9.66 -1.86 42.40
N PRO A 30 10.19 -2.61 41.41
CA PRO A 30 10.88 -1.99 40.28
C PRO A 30 9.90 -1.04 39.61
N ALA A 31 10.28 0.24 39.56
CA ALA A 31 9.49 1.27 38.92
C ALA A 31 9.21 0.82 37.48
N ALA A 32 7.94 0.80 37.10
CA ALA A 32 7.55 0.62 35.72
C ALA A 32 8.28 1.70 34.91
N THR A 33 9.21 1.26 34.05
CA THR A 33 9.85 2.13 33.06
C THR A 33 8.76 2.80 32.25
N SER A 34 8.61 4.11 32.43
CA SER A 34 7.73 4.93 31.62
C SER A 34 8.07 4.69 30.14
N ALA A 35 7.04 4.43 29.32
CA ALA A 35 7.22 4.29 27.88
C ALA A 35 7.99 5.51 27.31
N PRO A 36 8.84 5.33 26.28
CA PRO A 36 9.56 6.43 25.67
C PRO A 36 8.57 7.51 25.23
N THR A 37 8.70 8.72 25.77
CA THR A 37 7.85 9.87 25.40
C THR A 37 8.38 10.62 24.18
N GLY A 38 9.55 10.25 23.68
CA GLY A 38 10.19 10.88 22.52
C GLY A 38 9.64 10.41 21.18
N VAL A 39 9.91 11.19 20.14
CA VAL A 39 9.63 10.90 18.73
C VAL A 39 10.96 10.96 17.97
N PRO A 40 11.28 10.01 17.07
CA PRO A 40 10.44 8.89 16.66
C PRO A 40 10.41 7.74 17.66
N ARG A 41 9.34 6.93 17.63
CA ARG A 41 9.23 5.70 18.43
C ARG A 41 8.34 4.66 17.76
N PHE A 42 8.55 3.41 18.11
CA PHE A 42 7.74 2.28 17.66
C PHE A 42 6.89 1.74 18.82
N GLU A 43 5.58 1.65 18.62
CA GLU A 43 4.62 1.11 19.59
C GLU A 43 3.98 -0.16 19.00
N ALA A 44 4.30 -1.32 19.56
CA ALA A 44 3.74 -2.60 19.11
C ALA A 44 2.21 -2.64 19.26
N THR A 45 1.55 -3.32 18.32
CA THR A 45 0.09 -3.47 18.29
C THR A 45 -0.31 -4.73 17.53
N ASP A 46 -1.58 -5.13 17.63
CA ASP A 46 -2.10 -6.25 16.85
C ASP A 46 -2.10 -5.89 15.35
N CYS A 47 -1.84 -6.85 14.48
CA CYS A 47 -1.87 -6.62 13.04
C CYS A 47 -3.29 -6.29 12.53
N TRP A 48 -3.39 -5.35 11.58
CA TRP A 48 -4.66 -4.94 10.96
C TRP A 48 -5.19 -5.91 9.89
N PHE A 49 -4.44 -6.97 9.62
CA PHE A 49 -4.69 -7.96 8.59
C PHE A 49 -4.51 -9.37 9.17
N ASN A 50 -5.05 -10.36 8.46
CA ASN A 50 -4.79 -11.76 8.80
C ASN A 50 -3.35 -12.10 8.40
N GLU A 51 -2.56 -12.54 9.38
CA GLU A 51 -1.19 -12.95 9.16
C GLU A 51 -1.13 -14.09 8.12
N PRO A 52 -0.22 -14.02 7.13
CA PRO A 52 -0.07 -15.09 6.16
C PRO A 52 0.33 -16.41 6.86
N PRO A 53 -0.20 -17.56 6.42
CA PRO A 53 0.08 -18.83 7.07
C PRO A 53 1.58 -19.16 7.09
N GLY A 54 2.11 -19.46 8.29
CA GLY A 54 3.50 -19.85 8.47
C GLY A 54 4.48 -18.70 8.72
N GLU A 55 4.01 -17.45 8.63
CA GLU A 55 4.84 -16.28 8.87
C GLU A 55 4.75 -15.81 10.32
N GLU A 56 5.88 -15.38 10.90
CA GLU A 56 5.91 -14.66 12.17
C GLU A 56 5.96 -13.15 11.89
N VAL A 57 4.97 -12.41 12.39
CA VAL A 57 4.79 -10.99 12.09
C VAL A 57 4.74 -10.14 13.35
N GLU A 58 5.51 -9.05 13.37
CA GLU A 58 5.48 -8.02 14.40
C GLU A 58 4.88 -6.74 13.81
N CYS A 59 3.70 -6.36 14.27
CA CYS A 59 3.04 -5.12 13.85
C CYS A 59 3.16 -4.02 14.90
N GLY A 60 3.16 -2.76 14.43
CA GLY A 60 3.19 -1.62 15.32
C GLY A 60 3.04 -0.28 14.60
N TRP A 61 2.82 0.74 15.41
CA TRP A 61 2.80 2.13 14.97
C TRP A 61 4.20 2.71 15.07
N LEU A 62 4.72 3.19 13.94
CA LEU A 62 5.81 4.15 13.97
C LEU A 62 5.21 5.55 14.15
N ILE A 63 5.56 6.22 15.24
CA ILE A 63 5.09 7.56 15.56
C ILE A 63 6.20 8.55 15.22
N VAL A 64 5.87 9.52 14.36
CA VAL A 64 6.79 10.51 13.76
C VAL A 64 6.12 11.89 13.73
N PRO A 65 6.87 13.00 13.65
CA PRO A 65 6.25 14.30 13.40
C PRO A 65 5.58 14.29 12.02
N GLU A 66 4.45 14.98 11.89
CA GLU A 66 3.82 15.19 10.57
C GLU A 66 4.77 15.97 9.65
N ASP A 67 5.44 16.97 10.21
CA ASP A 67 6.47 17.76 9.56
C ASP A 67 7.81 17.59 10.27
N HIS A 68 8.77 16.90 9.65
CA HIS A 68 10.12 16.72 10.19
C HIS A 68 10.92 18.01 10.32
N ALA A 69 10.50 19.12 9.68
CA ALA A 69 11.05 20.44 9.92
C ALA A 69 10.50 21.11 11.20
N ASN A 70 9.42 20.56 11.76
CA ASN A 70 8.81 20.99 13.02
C ASN A 70 8.57 19.78 13.96
N PRO A 71 9.63 19.22 14.56
CA PRO A 71 9.56 17.96 15.31
C PRO A 71 8.69 18.02 16.58
N ASP A 72 8.45 19.21 17.12
CA ASP A 72 7.59 19.43 18.29
C ASP A 72 6.11 19.63 17.91
N GLY A 73 5.78 19.55 16.61
CA GLY A 73 4.44 19.72 16.08
C GLY A 73 3.53 18.49 16.22
N PRO A 74 2.39 18.45 15.49
CA PRO A 74 1.53 17.28 15.41
C PRO A 74 2.30 16.03 14.98
N THR A 75 1.86 14.86 15.46
CA THR A 75 2.44 13.57 15.09
C THR A 75 1.47 12.77 14.25
N ILE A 76 2.02 11.92 13.40
CA ILE A 76 1.30 10.93 12.60
C ILE A 76 1.73 9.52 13.02
N LYS A 77 0.92 8.53 12.67
CA LYS A 77 1.20 7.11 12.94
C LYS A 77 1.32 6.35 11.63
N LEU A 78 2.45 5.71 11.40
CA LEU A 78 2.63 4.83 10.25
C LEU A 78 2.43 3.38 10.67
N ALA A 79 1.58 2.66 9.96
CA ALA A 79 1.35 1.24 10.17
C ALA A 79 2.54 0.46 9.58
N VAL A 80 3.21 -0.33 10.41
CA VAL A 80 4.41 -1.09 10.04
C VAL A 80 4.20 -2.54 10.45
N ALA A 81 4.59 -3.46 9.57
CA ALA A 81 4.66 -4.90 9.82
C ALA A 81 6.05 -5.42 9.47
N ARG A 82 6.70 -6.07 10.43
CA ARG A 82 7.98 -6.76 10.27
C ARG A 82 7.76 -8.26 10.25
N PHE A 83 7.97 -8.86 9.09
CA PHE A 83 7.95 -10.30 8.87
C PHE A 83 9.34 -10.84 9.18
N LYS A 84 9.42 -11.85 10.06
CA LYS A 84 10.70 -12.46 10.47
C LYS A 84 11.24 -13.36 9.37
N SER A 85 12.56 -13.39 9.23
CA SER A 85 13.24 -14.29 8.31
C SER A 85 13.05 -15.77 8.67
N ASP A 86 13.04 -16.63 7.66
CA ASP A 86 13.08 -18.09 7.81
C ASP A 86 14.42 -18.61 8.36
N SER A 87 15.47 -17.77 8.35
CA SER A 87 16.80 -18.15 8.79
C SER A 87 16.91 -18.14 10.31
N ALA A 88 17.50 -19.19 10.89
CA ALA A 88 17.86 -19.23 12.30
C ALA A 88 18.94 -18.20 12.70
N ASN A 89 19.65 -17.63 11.72
CA ASN A 89 20.61 -16.55 11.91
C ASN A 89 20.44 -15.53 10.77
N PRO A 90 19.43 -14.66 10.85
CA PRO A 90 19.14 -13.69 9.80
C PRO A 90 20.23 -12.63 9.69
N ALA A 91 20.39 -12.07 8.49
CA ALA A 91 21.18 -10.87 8.31
C ALA A 91 20.56 -9.71 9.10
N PRO A 92 21.39 -8.86 9.73
CA PRO A 92 20.90 -7.86 10.67
C PRO A 92 20.16 -6.70 10.00
N GLU A 93 20.37 -6.45 8.71
CA GLU A 93 19.71 -5.37 7.98
C GLU A 93 18.41 -5.89 7.33
N PRO A 94 17.22 -5.46 7.78
CA PRO A 94 15.98 -5.85 7.11
C PRO A 94 15.87 -5.24 5.72
N ILE A 95 15.01 -5.83 4.89
CA ILE A 95 14.55 -5.24 3.64
C ILE A 95 13.35 -4.35 3.97
N VAL A 96 13.40 -3.07 3.62
CA VAL A 96 12.26 -2.15 3.70
C VAL A 96 11.70 -2.00 2.29
N TYR A 97 10.49 -2.49 2.10
CA TYR A 97 9.78 -2.42 0.83
C TYR A 97 9.07 -1.07 0.71
N LEU A 98 9.29 -0.38 -0.41
CA LEU A 98 8.71 0.92 -0.71
C LEU A 98 7.71 0.75 -1.85
N GLU A 99 6.43 0.84 -1.50
CA GLU A 99 5.33 0.64 -2.44
C GLU A 99 5.21 1.81 -3.44
N GLY A 100 4.76 1.47 -4.64
CA GLY A 100 4.50 2.40 -5.72
C GLY A 100 3.16 3.12 -5.62
N GLY A 101 2.64 3.52 -6.79
CA GLY A 101 1.46 4.37 -6.93
C GLY A 101 1.84 5.78 -7.41
N PRO A 102 2.11 6.77 -6.51
CA PRO A 102 2.03 6.73 -5.05
C PRO A 102 0.62 6.44 -4.52
N GLY A 103 0.48 6.24 -3.21
CA GLY A 103 -0.81 5.96 -2.57
C GLY A 103 -1.09 4.48 -2.31
N GLY A 104 -0.19 3.59 -2.74
CA GLY A 104 -0.31 2.15 -2.47
C GLY A 104 -0.14 1.81 -0.99
N SER A 105 -0.85 0.79 -0.55
CA SER A 105 -0.78 0.22 0.80
C SER A 105 -0.39 -1.26 0.70
N PRO A 106 0.89 -1.61 0.95
CA PRO A 106 1.31 -3.01 0.89
C PRO A 106 0.61 -3.86 1.95
N LEU A 107 0.28 -3.28 3.11
CA LEU A 107 -0.37 -4.00 4.20
C LEU A 107 -1.82 -4.38 3.87
N ARG A 108 -2.56 -3.49 3.19
CA ARG A 108 -3.96 -3.75 2.80
C ARG A 108 -4.07 -4.57 1.51
N SER A 109 -3.19 -4.31 0.54
CA SER A 109 -3.39 -4.81 -0.83
C SER A 109 -2.56 -6.03 -1.18
N LEU A 110 -1.40 -6.23 -0.53
CA LEU A 110 -0.42 -7.23 -0.98
C LEU A 110 -0.21 -8.40 0.00
N VAL A 111 -0.58 -8.25 1.27
CA VAL A 111 -0.45 -9.33 2.28
C VAL A 111 -1.22 -10.59 1.88
N GLY A 112 -2.38 -10.46 1.23
CA GLY A 112 -3.13 -11.63 0.73
C GLY A 112 -2.38 -12.46 -0.33
N GLN A 113 -1.32 -11.91 -0.93
CA GLN A 113 -0.47 -12.56 -1.92
C GLN A 113 0.98 -12.71 -1.44
N PHE A 114 1.20 -12.65 -0.11
CA PHE A 114 2.52 -12.56 0.49
C PHE A 114 3.50 -13.62 0.00
N GLY A 115 3.12 -14.90 -0.01
CA GLY A 115 4.01 -15.98 -0.42
C GLY A 115 4.53 -15.87 -1.87
N VAL A 116 3.75 -15.28 -2.77
CA VAL A 116 4.14 -15.07 -4.17
C VAL A 116 5.02 -13.84 -4.34
N LEU A 117 4.67 -12.75 -3.66
CA LEU A 117 5.33 -11.44 -3.84
C LEU A 117 6.58 -11.27 -2.98
N PHE A 118 6.57 -11.83 -1.78
CA PHE A 118 7.53 -11.49 -0.72
C PHE A 118 8.22 -12.69 -0.09
N GLY A 119 7.64 -13.90 -0.15
CA GLY A 119 8.20 -15.11 0.45
C GLY A 119 9.70 -15.31 0.19
N PRO A 120 10.19 -15.20 -1.07
CA PRO A 120 11.62 -15.34 -1.36
C PRO A 120 12.54 -14.34 -0.65
N LEU A 121 12.03 -13.17 -0.24
CA LEU A 121 12.80 -12.13 0.45
C LEU A 121 13.11 -12.49 1.90
N LEU A 122 12.28 -13.34 2.54
CA LEU A 122 12.45 -13.77 3.93
C LEU A 122 13.56 -14.80 4.13
N LYS A 123 14.13 -15.33 3.05
CA LYS A 123 15.15 -16.40 3.12
C LYS A 123 16.30 -16.09 4.06
N ASN A 124 16.76 -14.83 4.10
CA ASN A 124 17.91 -14.40 4.90
C ASN A 124 17.72 -13.09 5.67
N ASN A 125 16.68 -12.31 5.38
CA ASN A 125 16.47 -10.99 5.95
C ASN A 125 15.04 -10.89 6.44
N ASP A 126 14.83 -10.17 7.54
CA ASP A 126 13.48 -9.73 7.88
C ASP A 126 12.98 -8.77 6.79
N LEU A 127 11.67 -8.78 6.54
CA LEU A 127 11.01 -7.87 5.60
C LEU A 127 10.11 -6.92 6.37
N ILE A 128 10.30 -5.62 6.15
CA ILE A 128 9.44 -4.58 6.68
C ILE A 128 8.56 -4.06 5.54
N LEU A 129 7.26 -4.28 5.71
CA LEU A 129 6.23 -3.61 4.94
C LEU A 129 5.66 -2.48 5.81
N PHE A 130 5.37 -1.33 5.21
CA PHE A 130 4.68 -0.26 5.91
C PHE A 130 3.80 0.53 4.96
N ASP A 131 2.71 1.07 5.50
CA ASP A 131 1.88 2.01 4.78
C ASP A 131 2.50 3.40 4.90
N GLN A 132 2.83 4.01 3.78
CA GLN A 132 3.45 5.33 3.71
C GLN A 132 2.50 6.40 4.26
N ARG A 133 3.02 7.56 4.68
CA ARG A 133 2.23 8.67 5.23
C ARG A 133 1.00 8.97 4.35
N GLY A 134 -0.19 8.97 4.95
CA GLY A 134 -1.43 9.25 4.24
C GLY A 134 -2.11 8.05 3.58
N THR A 135 -1.57 6.83 3.68
CA THR A 135 -2.06 5.65 2.95
C THR A 135 -2.46 4.50 3.86
N GLY A 136 -3.32 3.61 3.38
CA GLY A 136 -3.61 2.33 4.03
C GLY A 136 -4.13 2.47 5.46
N TYR A 137 -3.46 1.78 6.39
CA TYR A 137 -3.76 1.82 7.82
C TYR A 137 -3.07 3.00 8.55
N SER A 138 -2.15 3.71 7.90
CA SER A 138 -1.47 4.87 8.49
C SER A 138 -2.44 6.04 8.74
N GLN A 139 -2.15 6.81 9.79
CA GLN A 139 -3.01 7.88 10.29
C GLN A 139 -2.29 9.24 10.28
N PRO A 140 -2.91 10.30 9.74
CA PRO A 140 -4.22 10.30 9.09
C PRO A 140 -4.18 9.60 7.71
N VAL A 141 -5.31 9.01 7.31
CA VAL A 141 -5.50 8.47 5.95
C VAL A 141 -6.03 9.58 5.04
N LEU A 142 -5.46 9.73 3.85
CA LEU A 142 -5.85 10.77 2.88
C LEU A 142 -6.83 10.26 1.83
N ASP A 143 -7.61 9.23 2.17
CA ASP A 143 -8.67 8.74 1.30
C ASP A 143 -9.67 9.86 0.98
N CYS A 144 -10.10 9.89 -0.29
CA CYS A 144 -11.11 10.81 -0.80
C CYS A 144 -12.43 10.06 -1.10
N PRO A 145 -13.23 9.70 -0.07
CA PRO A 145 -14.53 9.09 -0.27
C PRO A 145 -15.45 9.95 -1.15
N GLU A 146 -15.27 11.26 -1.18
CA GLU A 146 -16.00 12.17 -2.07
C GLU A 146 -15.74 11.86 -3.55
N TYR A 147 -14.48 11.55 -3.90
CA TYR A 147 -14.09 11.18 -5.26
C TYR A 147 -14.48 9.73 -5.56
N ASN A 148 -14.29 8.82 -4.61
CA ASN A 148 -14.68 7.42 -4.77
C ASN A 148 -16.19 7.27 -5.00
N GLN A 149 -17.00 8.03 -4.27
CA GLN A 149 -18.45 8.04 -4.47
C GLN A 149 -18.82 8.62 -5.82
N LEU A 150 -18.17 9.69 -6.27
CA LEU A 150 -18.37 10.22 -7.62
C LEU A 150 -18.09 9.17 -8.70
N VAL A 151 -17.00 8.40 -8.57
CA VAL A 151 -16.66 7.32 -9.52
C VAL A 151 -17.77 6.26 -9.56
N LEU A 152 -18.33 5.89 -8.41
CA LEU A 152 -19.46 4.97 -8.34
C LEU A 152 -20.73 5.59 -8.94
N ASP A 153 -21.06 6.84 -8.61
CA ASP A 153 -22.27 7.53 -9.08
C ASP A 153 -22.28 7.77 -10.61
N THR A 154 -21.11 7.72 -11.24
CA THR A 154 -20.92 7.99 -12.68
C THR A 154 -20.45 6.77 -13.49
N LEU A 155 -20.45 5.59 -12.88
CA LEU A 155 -19.88 4.37 -13.47
C LEU A 155 -20.57 3.93 -14.79
N ASP A 156 -21.86 4.21 -14.93
CA ASP A 156 -22.69 3.93 -16.11
C ASP A 156 -22.83 5.13 -17.05
N GLN A 157 -22.18 6.26 -16.74
CA GLN A 157 -22.35 7.52 -17.46
C GLN A 157 -21.21 7.77 -18.45
N TYR A 158 -21.58 8.26 -19.62
CA TYR A 158 -20.61 8.85 -20.53
C TYR A 158 -20.42 10.33 -20.17
N LEU A 159 -19.22 10.71 -19.73
CA LEU A 159 -18.85 12.09 -19.49
C LEU A 159 -17.85 12.53 -20.56
N SER A 160 -18.06 13.70 -21.15
CA SER A 160 -17.00 14.32 -21.94
C SER A 160 -15.79 14.62 -21.05
N ILE A 161 -14.60 14.75 -21.65
CA ILE A 161 -13.36 15.06 -20.90
C ILE A 161 -13.54 16.28 -19.99
N LYS A 162 -14.21 17.32 -20.50
CA LYS A 162 -14.46 18.55 -19.75
C LYS A 162 -15.40 18.32 -18.55
N GLU A 163 -16.50 17.58 -18.75
CA GLU A 163 -17.43 17.26 -17.66
C GLU A 163 -16.73 16.40 -16.60
N ALA A 164 -15.99 15.37 -17.02
CA ALA A 164 -15.21 14.51 -16.15
C ALA A 164 -14.20 15.30 -15.32
N GLU A 165 -13.49 16.25 -15.93
CA GLU A 165 -12.57 17.16 -15.25
C GLU A 165 -13.29 18.05 -14.22
N GLU A 166 -14.41 18.67 -14.61
CA GLU A 166 -15.18 19.56 -13.73
C GLU A 166 -15.71 18.82 -12.49
N VAL A 167 -16.33 17.64 -12.66
CA VAL A 167 -16.87 16.87 -11.54
C VAL A 167 -15.76 16.28 -10.66
N SER A 168 -14.67 15.80 -11.27
CA SER A 168 -13.52 15.26 -10.55
C SER A 168 -12.86 16.34 -9.69
N ASN A 169 -12.61 17.52 -10.26
CA ASN A 169 -12.03 18.65 -9.54
C ASN A 169 -12.93 19.09 -8.38
N ALA A 170 -14.25 19.16 -8.59
CA ALA A 170 -15.18 19.50 -7.51
C ALA A 170 -15.13 18.49 -6.35
N ALA A 171 -15.08 17.19 -6.64
CA ALA A 171 -14.96 16.16 -5.60
C ALA A 171 -13.60 16.19 -4.88
N LEU A 172 -12.50 16.35 -5.62
CA LEU A 172 -11.15 16.45 -5.05
C LEU A 172 -10.97 17.72 -4.20
N LEU A 173 -11.55 18.85 -4.58
CA LEU A 173 -11.55 20.07 -3.78
C LEU A 173 -12.32 19.89 -2.47
N LYS A 174 -13.44 19.17 -2.48
CA LYS A 174 -14.17 18.81 -1.24
C LYS A 174 -13.32 17.91 -0.34
N CYS A 175 -12.66 16.90 -0.90
CA CYS A 175 -11.73 16.04 -0.16
C CYS A 175 -10.60 16.86 0.49
N ARG A 176 -9.96 17.74 -0.28
CA ARG A 176 -8.92 18.67 0.21
C ARG A 176 -9.44 19.51 1.38
N ASP A 177 -10.60 20.14 1.22
CA ASP A 177 -11.16 21.04 2.23
C ASP A 177 -11.52 20.29 3.52
N ARG A 178 -12.02 19.06 3.42
CA ARG A 178 -12.24 18.18 4.57
C ARG A 178 -10.93 17.87 5.27
N LEU A 179 -9.91 17.40 4.54
CA LEU A 179 -8.61 17.05 5.14
C LEU A 179 -7.95 18.23 5.85
N ILE A 180 -7.99 19.43 5.24
CA ILE A 180 -7.48 20.66 5.87
C ILE A 180 -8.27 20.98 7.14
N LYS A 181 -9.60 20.87 7.10
CA LYS A 181 -10.46 21.09 8.28
C LYS A 181 -10.18 20.10 9.40
N ASP A 182 -9.82 18.87 9.06
CA ASP A 182 -9.44 17.81 10.00
C ASP A 182 -8.02 18.01 10.58
N GLY A 183 -7.31 19.08 10.16
CA GLY A 183 -6.01 19.48 10.69
C GLY A 183 -4.82 18.89 9.93
N VAL A 184 -5.05 18.24 8.79
CA VAL A 184 -3.99 17.65 7.97
C VAL A 184 -3.21 18.73 7.23
N ASN A 185 -1.89 18.73 7.37
CA ASN A 185 -1.02 19.60 6.58
C ASN A 185 -0.65 18.94 5.24
N LEU A 186 -1.48 19.11 4.21
CA LEU A 186 -1.26 18.48 2.90
C LEU A 186 0.09 18.83 2.24
N ALA A 187 0.73 19.94 2.62
CA ALA A 187 2.02 20.35 2.06
C ALA A 187 3.17 19.38 2.43
N VAL A 188 3.03 18.61 3.51
CA VAL A 188 4.06 17.68 4.01
C VAL A 188 3.81 16.22 3.64
N TYR A 189 2.83 15.94 2.79
CA TYR A 189 2.63 14.60 2.20
C TYR A 189 3.38 14.50 0.88
N ASN A 190 4.70 14.41 1.00
CA ASN A 190 5.63 14.39 -0.12
C ASN A 190 6.80 13.41 0.13
N SER A 191 7.58 13.11 -0.91
CA SER A 191 8.65 12.09 -0.83
C SER A 191 9.78 12.45 0.13
N ALA A 192 10.08 13.73 0.35
CA ALA A 192 11.15 14.14 1.27
C ALA A 192 10.78 13.82 2.73
N GLN A 193 9.55 14.14 3.10
CA GLN A 193 9.03 13.82 4.43
C GLN A 193 8.82 12.31 4.62
N ASN A 194 8.40 11.61 3.57
CA ASN A 194 8.30 10.15 3.59
C ASN A 194 9.68 9.47 3.71
N ALA A 195 10.72 10.03 3.13
CA ALA A 195 12.10 9.56 3.33
C ALA A 195 12.53 9.75 4.79
N ALA A 196 12.23 10.91 5.38
CA ALA A 196 12.50 11.15 6.79
C ALA A 196 11.77 10.15 7.72
N ASP A 197 10.56 9.69 7.34
CA ASP A 197 9.87 8.62 8.07
C ASP A 197 10.62 7.28 8.04
N ILE A 198 11.25 6.93 6.91
CA ILE A 198 12.02 5.68 6.79
C ILE A 198 13.31 5.76 7.62
N GLU A 199 13.96 6.92 7.67
CA GLU A 199 15.08 7.13 8.58
C GLU A 199 14.63 7.06 10.05
N ALA A 200 13.49 7.67 10.38
CA ALA A 200 12.89 7.57 11.70
C ALA A 200 12.53 6.12 12.09
N LEU A 201 12.02 5.33 11.14
CA LEU A 201 11.77 3.90 11.30
C LEU A 201 13.04 3.16 11.68
N ARG A 202 14.13 3.40 10.93
CA ARG A 202 15.44 2.79 11.17
C ARG A 202 15.94 3.10 12.58
N GLN A 203 15.82 4.35 13.01
CA GLN A 203 16.23 4.79 14.36
C GLN A 203 15.34 4.19 15.45
N ALA A 204 14.02 4.24 15.29
CA ALA A 204 13.06 3.73 16.27
C ALA A 204 13.19 2.21 16.52
N LEU A 205 13.58 1.45 15.49
CA LEU A 205 13.86 0.02 15.58
C LEU A 205 15.32 -0.31 15.94
N ASN A 206 16.15 0.69 16.26
CA ASN A 206 17.58 0.56 16.58
C ASN A 206 18.39 -0.19 15.51
N LEU A 207 18.04 -0.01 14.23
CA LEU A 207 18.70 -0.67 13.11
C LEU A 207 19.93 0.13 12.67
N SER A 208 21.10 -0.49 12.59
CA SER A 208 22.30 0.21 12.11
C SER A 208 22.19 0.59 10.63
N GLN A 209 21.70 -0.33 9.80
CA GLN A 209 21.46 -0.10 8.38
C GLN A 209 20.22 -0.88 7.90
N ILE A 210 19.68 -0.49 6.75
CA ILE A 210 18.57 -1.14 6.06
C ILE A 210 18.88 -1.39 4.58
N ASN A 211 18.23 -2.39 3.99
CA ASN A 211 18.21 -2.60 2.54
C ASN A 211 16.89 -2.03 1.99
N LEU A 212 16.93 -1.20 0.95
CA LEU A 212 15.72 -0.65 0.33
C LEU A 212 15.33 -1.49 -0.89
N TYR A 213 14.04 -1.82 -1.02
CA TYR A 213 13.48 -2.34 -2.26
C TYR A 213 12.31 -1.45 -2.68
N GLY A 214 12.52 -0.62 -3.70
CA GLY A 214 11.47 0.25 -4.24
C GLY A 214 10.95 -0.25 -5.58
N ILE A 215 9.64 -0.14 -5.76
CA ILE A 215 8.96 -0.40 -7.03
C ILE A 215 8.21 0.86 -7.51
N SER A 216 8.25 1.17 -8.81
CA SER A 216 7.49 2.28 -9.39
C SER A 216 7.77 3.60 -8.63
N TYR A 217 6.77 4.32 -8.11
CA TYR A 217 6.99 5.48 -7.23
C TYR A 217 7.94 5.21 -6.04
N GLY A 218 7.91 4.00 -5.47
CA GLY A 218 8.83 3.60 -4.41
C GLY A 218 10.31 3.70 -4.81
N THR A 219 10.63 3.64 -6.10
CA THR A 219 11.99 3.93 -6.59
C THR A 219 12.36 5.41 -6.48
N ARG A 220 11.41 6.33 -6.72
CA ARG A 220 11.61 7.76 -6.47
C ARG A 220 11.83 8.02 -4.97
N LEU A 221 11.10 7.32 -4.12
CA LEU A 221 11.29 7.39 -2.67
C LEU A 221 12.66 6.83 -2.24
N ALA A 222 13.08 5.68 -2.76
CA ALA A 222 14.41 5.12 -2.53
C ALA A 222 15.53 6.08 -2.97
N LEU A 223 15.39 6.70 -4.14
CA LEU A 223 16.34 7.71 -4.63
C LEU A 223 16.37 8.96 -3.74
N THR A 224 15.22 9.35 -3.17
CA THR A 224 15.13 10.43 -2.18
C THR A 224 15.86 10.04 -0.89
N MET A 225 15.66 8.81 -0.40
CA MET A 225 16.41 8.26 0.74
C MET A 225 17.92 8.26 0.52
N MET A 226 18.38 7.83 -0.66
CA MET A 226 19.81 7.84 -1.01
C MET A 226 20.41 9.25 -1.00
N ARG A 227 19.63 10.27 -1.39
CA ARG A 227 20.08 11.66 -1.38
C ARG A 227 20.13 12.22 0.03
N ASP A 228 19.07 12.02 0.81
CA ASP A 228 18.84 12.74 2.07
C ASP A 228 19.41 12.00 3.29
N PHE A 229 19.39 10.65 3.26
CA PHE A 229 19.80 9.79 4.38
C PHE A 229 20.71 8.63 3.95
N PRO A 230 21.81 8.87 3.21
CA PRO A 230 22.66 7.80 2.65
C PRO A 230 23.31 6.90 3.72
N GLN A 231 23.55 7.43 4.92
CA GLN A 231 24.35 6.77 5.96
C GLN A 231 23.68 5.50 6.51
N GLY A 232 22.34 5.46 6.52
CA GLY A 232 21.55 4.35 7.03
C GLY A 232 21.31 3.23 6.01
N ILE A 233 21.82 3.36 4.79
CA ILE A 233 21.48 2.46 3.67
C ILE A 233 22.65 1.51 3.40
N ARG A 234 22.37 0.20 3.44
CA ARG A 234 23.33 -0.85 3.08
C ARG A 234 23.26 -1.21 1.60
N SER A 235 22.06 -1.37 1.06
CA SER A 235 21.84 -1.67 -0.36
C SER A 235 20.48 -1.15 -0.84
N VAL A 236 20.34 -1.00 -2.16
CA VAL A 236 19.11 -0.51 -2.80
C VAL A 236 18.82 -1.34 -4.06
N THR A 237 17.59 -1.80 -4.17
CA THR A 237 17.02 -2.37 -5.39
C THR A 237 15.93 -1.43 -5.91
N LEU A 238 16.02 -1.06 -7.19
CA LEU A 238 15.05 -0.20 -7.86
C LEU A 238 14.42 -0.98 -9.02
N ASP A 239 13.13 -1.26 -8.94
CA ASP A 239 12.36 -1.95 -9.98
C ASP A 239 11.38 -0.98 -10.66
N SER A 240 11.47 -0.90 -11.99
CA SER A 240 10.65 0.02 -12.81
C SER A 240 10.83 1.48 -12.40
N VAL A 241 12.07 1.95 -12.56
CA VAL A 241 12.57 3.22 -12.00
C VAL A 241 11.78 4.44 -12.50
N LEU A 242 11.42 5.31 -11.55
CA LEU A 242 10.90 6.67 -11.76
C LEU A 242 11.95 7.70 -11.30
N PRO A 243 12.88 8.13 -12.17
CA PRO A 243 13.94 9.07 -11.83
C PRO A 243 13.41 10.45 -11.40
N PRO A 244 14.07 11.21 -10.51
CA PRO A 244 13.58 12.50 -10.02
C PRO A 244 13.34 13.56 -11.11
N GLN A 245 14.07 13.50 -12.22
CA GLN A 245 13.93 14.44 -13.34
C GLN A 245 12.71 14.17 -14.24
N GLU A 246 12.06 13.01 -14.12
CA GLU A 246 10.93 12.65 -14.97
C GLU A 246 9.63 13.21 -14.42
N ASP A 247 8.83 13.86 -15.25
CA ASP A 247 7.44 14.14 -14.92
C ASP A 247 6.58 12.93 -15.35
N LEU A 248 6.13 12.16 -14.36
CA LEU A 248 5.31 10.98 -14.61
C LEU A 248 4.02 11.34 -15.36
N TYR A 249 3.37 12.44 -14.98
CA TYR A 249 2.09 12.84 -15.57
C TYR A 249 2.26 13.29 -17.02
N ALA A 250 3.35 14.00 -17.32
CA ALA A 250 3.66 14.41 -18.68
C ALA A 250 4.06 13.23 -19.58
N THR A 251 4.77 12.22 -19.05
CA THR A 251 5.35 11.13 -19.85
C THR A 251 4.46 9.90 -19.98
N THR A 252 3.46 9.74 -19.11
CA THR A 252 2.59 8.55 -19.07
C THR A 252 1.91 8.27 -20.41
N VAL A 253 1.39 9.29 -21.09
CA VAL A 253 0.69 9.13 -22.39
C VAL A 253 1.63 8.57 -23.46
N THR A 254 2.82 9.16 -23.60
CA THR A 254 3.82 8.71 -24.58
C THR A 254 4.33 7.31 -24.28
N ASN A 255 4.55 6.99 -23.00
CA ASN A 255 4.99 5.66 -22.57
C ASN A 255 3.91 4.59 -22.83
N GLY A 256 2.64 4.92 -22.57
CA GLY A 256 1.50 4.05 -22.88
C GLY A 256 1.37 3.78 -24.37
N ALA A 257 1.44 4.83 -25.20
CA ALA A 257 1.41 4.68 -26.66
C ALA A 257 2.56 3.81 -27.17
N ARG A 258 3.78 3.99 -26.63
CA ARG A 258 4.94 3.15 -26.96
C ARG A 258 4.70 1.69 -26.60
N ALA A 259 4.19 1.41 -25.40
CA ALA A 259 3.90 0.04 -24.95
C ALA A 259 2.85 -0.65 -25.85
N LEU A 260 1.79 0.06 -26.19
CA LEU A 260 0.74 -0.43 -27.08
C LEU A 260 1.28 -0.73 -28.50
N ASN A 261 2.12 0.17 -29.03
CA ASN A 261 2.80 -0.07 -30.31
C ASN A 261 3.71 -1.30 -30.27
N ALA A 262 4.47 -1.48 -29.18
CA ALA A 262 5.34 -2.64 -29.01
C ALA A 262 4.54 -3.96 -28.96
N LEU A 263 3.37 -3.97 -28.32
CA LEU A 263 2.47 -5.13 -28.33
C LEU A 263 2.03 -5.48 -29.76
N PHE A 264 1.61 -4.47 -30.55
CA PHE A 264 1.17 -4.69 -31.93
C PHE A 264 2.29 -5.21 -32.81
N ASP A 265 3.47 -4.62 -32.71
CA ASP A 265 4.63 -5.01 -33.51
C ASP A 265 5.12 -6.41 -33.13
N ALA A 266 5.11 -6.75 -31.84
CA ALA A 266 5.44 -8.09 -31.36
C ALA A 266 4.44 -9.14 -31.88
N CYS A 267 3.13 -8.86 -31.84
CA CYS A 267 2.13 -9.79 -32.36
C CYS A 267 2.24 -9.97 -33.89
N ALA A 268 2.49 -8.89 -34.64
CA ALA A 268 2.67 -8.98 -36.08
C ALA A 268 3.92 -9.77 -36.48
N ALA A 269 4.99 -9.69 -35.68
CA ALA A 269 6.24 -10.42 -35.90
C ALA A 269 6.15 -11.90 -35.47
N ASP A 270 5.31 -12.25 -34.51
CA ASP A 270 5.10 -13.62 -34.06
C ASP A 270 4.10 -14.35 -34.98
N ALA A 271 4.51 -15.46 -35.59
CA ALA A 271 3.69 -16.17 -36.56
C ALA A 271 2.39 -16.75 -35.96
N ALA A 272 2.41 -17.19 -34.70
CA ALA A 272 1.24 -17.74 -34.05
C ALA A 272 0.26 -16.63 -33.66
N CYS A 273 0.77 -15.52 -33.12
CA CYS A 273 -0.03 -14.36 -32.78
C CYS A 273 -0.64 -13.71 -34.01
N ASN A 274 0.13 -13.45 -35.07
CA ASN A 274 -0.37 -12.84 -36.30
C ASN A 274 -1.39 -13.73 -37.04
N ALA A 275 -1.23 -15.06 -36.96
CA ALA A 275 -2.22 -15.99 -37.50
C ALA A 275 -3.53 -15.98 -36.69
N ALA A 276 -3.45 -15.87 -35.36
CA ALA A 276 -4.61 -15.82 -34.48
C ALA A 276 -5.30 -14.45 -34.44
N TYR A 277 -4.53 -13.37 -34.58
CA TYR A 277 -4.94 -11.97 -34.43
C TYR A 277 -4.37 -11.09 -35.57
N PRO A 278 -4.74 -11.35 -36.83
CA PRO A 278 -4.21 -10.59 -37.97
C PRO A 278 -4.64 -9.11 -37.88
N ASN A 279 -3.72 -8.21 -38.24
CA ASN A 279 -3.96 -6.75 -38.23
C ASN A 279 -4.38 -6.17 -36.86
N LEU A 280 -3.91 -6.77 -35.75
CA LEU A 280 -4.29 -6.40 -34.37
C LEU A 280 -4.32 -4.88 -34.10
N ARG A 281 -3.35 -4.13 -34.63
CA ARG A 281 -3.27 -2.67 -34.53
C ARG A 281 -4.53 -1.98 -35.09
N GLN A 282 -4.94 -2.35 -36.30
CA GLN A 282 -6.12 -1.78 -36.94
C GLN A 282 -7.37 -2.19 -36.19
N THR A 283 -7.48 -3.47 -35.82
CA THR A 283 -8.62 -4.00 -35.04
C THR A 283 -8.81 -3.26 -33.72
N PHE A 284 -7.72 -2.92 -33.03
CA PHE A 284 -7.78 -2.11 -31.81
C PHE A 284 -8.41 -0.73 -32.05
N PHE A 285 -7.95 0.01 -33.06
CA PHE A 285 -8.47 1.35 -33.33
C PHE A 285 -9.91 1.30 -33.86
N ASP A 286 -10.26 0.29 -34.65
CA ASP A 286 -11.64 0.07 -35.11
C ASP A 286 -12.58 -0.26 -33.94
N LEU A 287 -12.13 -1.09 -32.98
CA LEU A 287 -12.89 -1.40 -31.78
C LEU A 287 -13.03 -0.18 -30.88
N LYS A 288 -11.96 0.60 -30.69
CA LYS A 288 -12.01 1.86 -29.95
C LYS A 288 -13.07 2.80 -30.54
N GLN A 289 -13.01 3.05 -31.85
CA GLN A 289 -13.95 3.93 -32.54
C GLN A 289 -15.40 3.44 -32.39
N ARG A 290 -15.64 2.14 -32.56
CA ARG A 290 -16.96 1.54 -32.36
C ARG A 290 -17.50 1.77 -30.94
N LEU A 291 -16.64 1.64 -29.92
CA LEU A 291 -17.02 1.86 -28.53
C LEU A 291 -17.19 3.35 -28.19
N ASP A 292 -16.52 4.25 -28.90
CA ASP A 292 -16.76 5.69 -28.80
C ASP A 292 -18.11 6.07 -29.44
N ASP A 293 -18.45 5.48 -30.59
CA ASP A 293 -19.71 5.73 -31.30
C ASP A 293 -20.93 5.08 -30.62
N ALA A 294 -20.73 3.87 -30.07
CA ALA A 294 -21.77 3.09 -29.39
C ALA A 294 -21.18 2.36 -28.17
N PRO A 295 -21.02 3.06 -27.03
CA PRO A 295 -20.60 2.46 -25.77
C PRO A 295 -21.54 1.32 -25.35
N VAL A 296 -21.00 0.33 -24.64
CA VAL A 296 -21.79 -0.78 -24.09
C VAL A 296 -21.81 -0.74 -22.58
N THR A 297 -22.90 -1.17 -21.95
CA THR A 297 -22.98 -1.33 -20.50
C THR A 297 -22.99 -2.80 -20.11
N PHE A 298 -22.38 -3.13 -18.98
CA PHE A 298 -22.38 -4.48 -18.43
C PHE A 298 -22.34 -4.44 -16.90
N PRO A 299 -22.96 -5.42 -16.21
CA PRO A 299 -23.00 -5.43 -14.76
C PRO A 299 -21.63 -5.80 -14.19
N VAL A 300 -21.14 -4.99 -13.26
CA VAL A 300 -19.98 -5.25 -12.42
C VAL A 300 -20.39 -5.37 -10.97
N THR A 301 -19.56 -6.04 -10.16
CA THR A 301 -19.75 -6.07 -8.70
C THR A 301 -18.90 -4.97 -8.10
N VAL A 302 -19.53 -4.02 -7.42
CA VAL A 302 -18.83 -2.89 -6.76
C VAL A 302 -18.42 -3.29 -5.33
N PRO A 303 -17.59 -2.50 -4.62
CA PRO A 303 -16.98 -2.94 -3.36
C PRO A 303 -17.94 -3.34 -2.23
N ASP A 304 -19.18 -2.85 -2.23
CA ASP A 304 -20.21 -3.23 -1.24
C ASP A 304 -20.90 -4.57 -1.55
N GLY A 305 -20.51 -5.22 -2.66
CA GLY A 305 -21.05 -6.49 -3.14
C GLY A 305 -22.31 -6.36 -4.00
N SER A 306 -22.85 -5.15 -4.19
CA SER A 306 -23.97 -4.90 -5.09
C SER A 306 -23.53 -4.95 -6.56
N LYS A 307 -24.51 -5.14 -7.45
CA LYS A 307 -24.28 -5.09 -8.89
C LYS A 307 -24.67 -3.72 -9.42
N GLN A 308 -23.78 -3.12 -10.20
CA GLN A 308 -24.02 -1.86 -10.89
C GLN A 308 -23.58 -1.99 -12.35
N ASP A 309 -24.27 -1.31 -13.26
CA ASP A 309 -23.83 -1.26 -14.65
C ASP A 309 -22.60 -0.36 -14.78
N MET A 310 -21.63 -0.79 -15.59
CA MET A 310 -20.45 -0.03 -15.95
C MET A 310 -20.46 0.23 -17.45
N LEU A 311 -20.16 1.47 -17.84
CA LEU A 311 -19.98 1.86 -19.23
C LEU A 311 -18.58 1.45 -19.73
N LEU A 312 -18.54 0.79 -20.88
CA LEU A 312 -17.34 0.53 -21.66
C LEU A 312 -17.37 1.39 -22.93
N ASN A 313 -16.52 2.41 -22.97
CA ASN A 313 -16.26 3.20 -24.18
C ASN A 313 -14.83 2.93 -24.71
N GLY A 314 -14.41 3.65 -25.75
CA GLY A 314 -13.07 3.46 -26.31
C GLY A 314 -11.94 3.83 -25.33
N ASP A 315 -12.16 4.80 -24.44
CA ASP A 315 -11.18 5.15 -23.42
C ASP A 315 -11.08 4.06 -22.33
N SER A 316 -12.20 3.45 -21.96
CA SER A 316 -12.22 2.25 -21.10
C SER A 316 -11.43 1.10 -21.74
N LEU A 317 -11.56 0.87 -23.05
CA LEU A 317 -10.79 -0.14 -23.77
C LEU A 317 -9.28 0.14 -23.69
N VAL A 318 -8.85 1.38 -23.93
CA VAL A 318 -7.45 1.79 -23.80
C VAL A 318 -6.94 1.48 -22.39
N GLY A 319 -7.72 1.84 -21.37
CA GLY A 319 -7.42 1.55 -19.96
C GLY A 319 -7.28 0.05 -19.69
N LEU A 320 -8.23 -0.77 -20.14
CA LEU A 320 -8.22 -2.22 -19.95
C LEU A 320 -7.03 -2.90 -20.61
N VAL A 321 -6.71 -2.53 -21.86
CA VAL A 321 -5.55 -3.06 -22.57
C VAL A 321 -4.26 -2.62 -21.89
N PHE A 322 -4.16 -1.35 -21.48
CA PHE A 322 -3.01 -0.85 -20.74
C PHE A 322 -2.80 -1.61 -19.43
N GLN A 323 -3.86 -1.82 -18.64
CA GLN A 323 -3.79 -2.61 -17.40
C GLN A 323 -3.43 -4.08 -17.67
N GLY A 324 -3.95 -4.69 -18.74
CA GLY A 324 -3.59 -6.03 -19.16
C GLY A 324 -2.10 -6.20 -19.48
N MET A 325 -1.41 -5.11 -19.87
CA MET A 325 0.02 -5.13 -20.16
C MET A 325 0.92 -4.98 -18.92
N TYR A 326 0.37 -4.68 -17.73
CA TYR A 326 1.19 -4.53 -16.51
C TYR A 326 1.78 -5.86 -16.02
N ALA A 327 1.07 -6.97 -16.23
CA ALA A 327 1.53 -8.29 -15.82
C ALA A 327 2.06 -9.05 -17.04
N THR A 328 3.33 -9.41 -17.01
CA THR A 328 3.97 -10.19 -18.09
C THR A 328 3.27 -11.53 -18.35
N SER A 329 2.69 -12.14 -17.32
CA SER A 329 1.88 -13.35 -17.41
C SER A 329 0.56 -13.17 -18.17
N LEU A 330 0.03 -11.94 -18.25
CA LEU A 330 -1.19 -11.61 -18.98
C LEU A 330 -0.91 -11.20 -20.44
N LEU A 331 0.31 -10.78 -20.78
CA LEU A 331 0.67 -10.32 -22.13
C LEU A 331 0.22 -11.27 -23.26
N PRO A 332 0.38 -12.61 -23.16
CA PRO A 332 -0.09 -13.51 -24.21
C PRO A 332 -1.61 -13.50 -24.42
N ALA A 333 -2.39 -13.07 -23.42
CA ALA A 333 -3.84 -13.00 -23.47
C ALA A 333 -4.36 -11.61 -23.90
N VAL A 334 -3.54 -10.55 -23.85
CA VAL A 334 -3.98 -9.18 -24.17
C VAL A 334 -4.55 -9.05 -25.59
N PRO A 335 -3.98 -9.65 -26.65
CA PRO A 335 -4.59 -9.58 -27.99
C PRO A 335 -6.03 -10.11 -28.05
N ARG A 336 -6.39 -11.04 -27.17
CA ARG A 336 -7.76 -11.56 -27.08
C ARG A 336 -8.76 -10.53 -26.56
N LEU A 337 -8.31 -9.53 -25.79
CA LEU A 337 -9.17 -8.44 -25.31
C LEU A 337 -9.58 -7.47 -26.44
N ILE A 338 -8.90 -7.55 -27.60
CA ILE A 338 -9.05 -6.61 -28.71
C ILE A 338 -9.98 -7.16 -29.81
N VAL A 339 -10.21 -8.48 -29.86
CA VAL A 339 -10.93 -9.15 -30.97
C VAL A 339 -12.32 -9.67 -30.59
#